data_AF-A0A382HQZ1-F1
#
_entry.id   AF-A0A382HQZ1-F1
#
_cell.length_a   1.000
_cell.length_b   1.000
_cell.length_c   1.000
_cell.angle_alpha   90.00
_cell.angle_beta   90.00
_cell.angle_gamma   90.00
#
_symmetry.space_group_name_H-M   'P 1'
#
loop_
_entity.id
_entity.type
_entity.pdbx_description
1 polymer ?
#
loop_
_entity_poly.entity_id
_entity_poly.type
_entity_poly.pdbx_seq_one_letter_code
_entity_poly.pdbx_strand_id
1 'polypeptide(L)'
;MDLKEQARLCLVIREQGIKDGTRVEGCPVWDDLSKNLWIRIVNDEIGKEEADKESQKVMAHCKTCRHPMCIKALFGDVKPKVVGE
;
A
#
# COMPACT_ATOMS: atom_id res chain seq x y z
N MET A 1 -2.32 11.97 -16.85
CA MET A 1 -3.04 11.92 -15.57
C MET A 1 -2.18 12.62 -14.56
N ASP A 2 -2.69 13.69 -13.96
CA ASP A 2 -1.99 14.44 -12.92
C ASP A 2 -1.82 13.62 -11.64
N LEU A 3 -0.82 13.94 -10.82
CA LEU A 3 -0.53 13.21 -9.58
C LEU A 3 -1.70 13.30 -8.60
N LYS A 4 -2.40 14.43 -8.53
CA LYS A 4 -3.61 14.54 -7.68
C LYS A 4 -4.76 13.76 -8.24
N GLU A 5 -4.94 13.75 -9.55
CA GLU A 5 -5.99 12.94 -10.19
C GLU A 5 -5.79 11.45 -9.87
N GLN A 6 -4.54 10.97 -9.96
CA GLN A 6 -4.18 9.61 -9.55
C GLN A 6 -4.49 9.36 -8.07
N ALA A 7 -4.06 10.25 -7.17
CA ALA A 7 -4.32 10.11 -5.73
C ALA A 7 -5.82 10.11 -5.40
N ARG A 8 -6.62 10.97 -6.05
CA ARG A 8 -8.09 10.98 -5.90
C ARG A 8 -8.71 9.68 -6.39
N LEU A 9 -8.29 9.19 -7.57
CA LEU A 9 -8.79 7.94 -8.12
C LEU A 9 -8.48 6.77 -7.18
N CYS A 10 -7.26 6.69 -6.63
CA CYS A 10 -6.88 5.67 -5.66
C CYS A 10 -7.76 5.71 -4.40
N LEU A 11 -8.05 6.91 -3.86
CA LEU A 11 -8.93 7.08 -2.71
C LEU A 11 -10.36 6.61 -3.03
N VAL A 12 -10.90 6.99 -4.20
CA VAL A 12 -12.25 6.57 -4.62
C VAL A 12 -12.34 5.06 -4.78
N ILE A 13 -11.39 4.43 -5.47
CA ILE A 13 -11.34 2.98 -5.64
C ILE A 13 -11.22 2.29 -4.29
N ARG A 14 -10.39 2.82 -3.38
CA ARG A 14 -10.24 2.28 -2.02
C ARG A 14 -11.57 2.31 -1.27
N GLU A 15 -12.23 3.45 -1.19
CA GLU A 15 -13.50 3.62 -0.47
C GLU A 15 -14.61 2.76 -1.07
N GLN A 16 -14.69 2.68 -2.40
CA GLN A 16 -15.66 1.82 -3.08
C GLN A 16 -15.39 0.34 -2.78
N GLY A 17 -14.13 -0.09 -2.81
CA GLY A 17 -13.76 -1.46 -2.48
C GLY A 17 -14.09 -1.85 -1.04
N ILE A 18 -13.99 -0.91 -0.09
CA ILE A 18 -14.41 -1.12 1.30
C ILE A 18 -15.94 -1.24 1.39
N LYS A 19 -16.69 -0.34 0.74
CA LYS A 19 -18.15 -0.36 0.74
C LYS A 19 -18.73 -1.64 0.13
N ASP A 20 -18.14 -2.08 -0.98
CA ASP A 20 -18.61 -3.26 -1.71
C ASP A 20 -18.10 -4.57 -1.13
N GLY A 21 -17.27 -4.52 -0.07
CA GLY A 21 -16.64 -5.71 0.50
C GLY A 21 -15.72 -6.45 -0.48
N THR A 22 -15.30 -5.81 -1.57
CA THR A 22 -14.35 -6.39 -2.54
C THR A 22 -12.90 -6.21 -2.09
N ARG A 23 -12.65 -5.27 -1.18
CA ARG A 23 -11.37 -5.05 -0.50
C ARG A 23 -11.35 -5.76 0.85
N VAL A 24 -11.43 -7.09 0.83
CA VAL A 24 -11.40 -7.97 2.01
C VAL A 24 -10.00 -8.46 2.39
N GLU A 25 -9.05 -8.34 1.47
CA GLU A 25 -7.71 -8.89 1.61
C GLU A 25 -6.64 -7.82 1.30
N GLY A 26 -5.82 -7.49 2.29
CA GLY A 26 -4.72 -6.54 2.14
C GLY A 26 -3.94 -6.32 3.43
N CYS A 27 -2.76 -5.71 3.34
CA CYS A 27 -2.01 -5.28 4.53
C CYS A 27 -2.63 -4.00 5.09
N PRO A 28 -3.16 -4.00 6.32
CA PRO A 28 -3.82 -2.82 6.89
C PRO A 28 -2.84 -1.65 7.06
N VAL A 29 -1.56 -1.94 7.31
CA VAL A 29 -0.53 -0.90 7.44
C VAL A 29 -0.22 -0.26 6.09
N TRP A 30 -0.08 -1.06 5.03
CA TRP A 30 0.14 -0.51 3.69
C TRP A 30 -1.06 0.30 3.21
N ASP A 31 -2.28 -0.16 3.52
CA ASP A 31 -3.51 0.54 3.19
C ASP A 31 -3.56 1.93 3.85
N ASP A 32 -3.23 2.01 5.14
CA ASP A 32 -3.24 3.27 5.88
C ASP A 32 -2.11 4.21 5.41
N LEU A 33 -0.90 3.70 5.23
CA LEU A 33 0.23 4.47 4.70
C LEU A 33 -0.07 5.04 3.31
N SER A 34 -0.66 4.23 2.42
CA SER A 34 -1.02 4.67 1.07
C SER A 34 -2.15 5.71 1.10
N LYS A 35 -3.17 5.49 1.92
CA LYS A 35 -4.27 6.45 2.13
C LYS A 35 -3.73 7.80 2.60
N ASN A 36 -2.88 7.80 3.62
CA ASN A 36 -2.29 9.03 4.18
C ASN A 36 -1.45 9.77 3.13
N LEU A 37 -0.63 9.06 2.34
CA LEU A 37 0.11 9.66 1.23
C LEU A 37 -0.83 10.31 0.21
N TRP A 38 -1.88 9.61 -0.24
CA TRP A 38 -2.82 10.15 -1.22
C TRP A 38 -3.56 11.38 -0.71
N ILE A 39 -3.99 11.40 0.56
CA ILE A 39 -4.63 12.57 1.17
C ILE A 39 -3.69 13.78 1.12
N ARG A 40 -2.42 13.61 1.51
CA ARG A 40 -1.42 14.68 1.51
C ARG A 40 -1.15 15.22 0.10
N ILE A 41 -1.09 14.33 -0.90
CA ILE A 41 -0.98 14.72 -2.32
C ILE A 41 -2.20 15.55 -2.76
N VAL A 42 -3.41 15.11 -2.44
CA VAL A 42 -4.65 15.79 -2.84
C VAL A 42 -4.79 17.17 -2.20
N ASN A 43 -4.31 17.32 -0.97
CA ASN A 43 -4.35 18.56 -0.20
C ASN A 43 -3.19 19.53 -0.50
N ASP A 44 -2.32 19.24 -1.48
CA ASP A 44 -1.12 20.05 -1.77
C ASP A 44 -0.13 20.14 -0.60
N GLU A 45 -0.20 19.24 0.37
CA GLU A 45 0.69 19.27 1.55
C GLU A 45 2.11 18.84 1.19
N ILE A 46 2.28 18.10 0.10
CA ILE A 46 3.57 17.67 -0.42
C ILE A 46 3.68 17.90 -1.93
N GLY A 47 4.87 18.33 -2.37
CA GLY A 47 5.21 18.43 -3.78
C GLY A 47 5.53 17.08 -4.40
N LYS A 48 5.65 17.06 -5.74
CA LYS A 48 5.90 15.84 -6.53
C LYS A 48 7.12 15.05 -6.07
N GLU A 49 8.25 15.72 -5.83
CA GLU A 49 9.49 15.04 -5.42
C GLU A 49 9.35 14.35 -4.05
N GLU A 50 8.63 14.97 -3.11
CA GLU A 50 8.40 14.36 -1.80
C GLU A 50 7.37 13.22 -1.90
N ALA A 51 6.35 13.38 -2.72
CA ALA A 51 5.39 12.31 -3.01
C ALA A 51 6.08 11.06 -3.60
N ASP A 52 7.05 11.24 -4.50
CA ASP A 52 7.84 10.12 -5.06
C ASP A 52 8.68 9.42 -3.98
N LYS A 53 9.35 10.19 -3.12
CA LYS A 53 10.13 9.63 -1.99
C LYS A 53 9.25 8.88 -1.00
N GLU A 54 8.12 9.45 -0.63
CA GLU A 54 7.19 8.81 0.29
C GLU A 54 6.55 7.56 -0.31
N SER A 55 6.19 7.60 -1.60
CA SER A 55 5.71 6.42 -2.33
C SER A 55 6.72 5.27 -2.26
N GLN A 56 8.01 5.55 -2.47
CA GLN A 56 9.06 4.55 -2.31
C GLN A 56 9.14 3.99 -0.88
N LYS A 57 8.96 4.83 0.15
CA LYS A 57 8.93 4.39 1.56
C LYS A 57 7.73 3.48 1.84
N VAL A 58 6.54 3.83 1.35
CA VAL A 58 5.33 3.00 1.49
C VAL A 58 5.54 1.63 0.85
N MET A 59 6.13 1.58 -0.35
CA MET A 59 6.45 0.32 -1.04
C MET A 59 7.54 -0.47 -0.33
N ALA A 60 8.53 0.19 0.26
CA ALA A 60 9.57 -0.48 1.05
C ALA A 60 9.01 -1.13 2.32
N HIS A 61 7.96 -0.55 2.92
CA HIS A 61 7.32 -1.11 4.11
C HIS A 61 6.73 -2.50 3.85
N CYS A 62 6.24 -2.77 2.65
CA CYS A 62 5.78 -4.10 2.27
C CYS A 62 6.88 -5.17 2.36
N LYS A 63 8.16 -4.80 2.21
CA LYS A 63 9.30 -5.74 2.28
C LYS A 63 9.67 -6.13 3.71
N THR A 64 9.34 -5.30 4.69
CA THR A 64 9.65 -5.53 6.10
C THR A 64 8.43 -5.99 6.90
N CYS A 65 7.23 -5.83 6.34
CA CYS A 65 5.98 -6.22 6.94
C CYS A 65 5.83 -7.76 7.01
N ARG A 66 5.45 -8.28 8.18
CA ARG A 66 5.30 -9.72 8.44
C ARG A 66 3.85 -10.19 8.57
N HIS A 67 2.87 -9.43 8.05
CA HIS A 67 1.50 -9.95 7.97
C HIS A 67 1.47 -11.21 7.07
N PRO A 68 0.66 -12.24 7.39
CA PRO A 68 0.60 -13.47 6.61
C PRO A 68 0.43 -13.24 5.10
N MET A 69 -0.38 -12.25 4.73
CA MET A 69 -0.57 -11.78 3.36
C MET A 69 0.68 -11.15 2.73
N CYS A 70 1.41 -10.30 3.46
CA CYS A 70 2.67 -9.71 2.98
C CYS A 70 3.73 -10.79 2.76
N ILE A 71 3.82 -11.76 3.67
CA ILE A 71 4.72 -12.91 3.54
C ILE A 71 4.32 -13.73 2.31
N LYS A 72 3.04 -14.05 2.15
CA LYS A 72 2.53 -14.76 0.96
C LYS A 72 2.78 -13.99 -0.33
N ALA A 73 2.64 -12.66 -0.34
CA ALA A 73 2.90 -11.83 -1.50
C ALA A 73 4.40 -11.76 -1.86
N LEU A 74 5.29 -11.76 -0.86
CA LEU A 74 6.75 -11.71 -1.06
C LEU A 74 7.36 -13.06 -1.41
N PHE A 75 6.87 -14.13 -0.77
CA PHE A 75 7.49 -15.45 -0.83
C PHE A 75 6.62 -16.49 -1.53
N GLY A 76 5.39 -16.17 -1.93
CA GLY A 76 4.43 -17.13 -2.49
C GLY A 76 3.89 -18.12 -1.44
N ASP A 77 3.27 -19.22 -1.90
CA ASP A 77 2.84 -20.35 -1.05
C ASP A 77 4.02 -21.26 -0.63
N VAL A 78 5.21 -20.69 -0.46
CA VAL A 78 6.39 -21.47 -0.10
C VAL A 78 6.26 -21.89 1.35
N LYS A 79 5.99 -23.19 1.58
CA LYS A 79 6.08 -23.79 2.91
C LYS A 79 7.49 -23.50 3.46
N PRO A 80 7.63 -22.91 4.66
CA PRO A 80 8.95 -22.69 5.25
C PRO A 80 9.67 -24.04 5.35
N LYS A 81 10.77 -24.19 4.61
CA LYS A 81 11.71 -25.29 4.84
C LYS A 81 12.51 -24.91 6.07
N VAL A 82 12.40 -25.71 7.13
CA VAL A 82 13.34 -25.65 8.24
C VAL A 82 14.69 -26.05 7.66
N VAL A 83 15.63 -25.11 7.58
CA VAL A 83 17.01 -25.42 7.21
C VAL A 83 17.75 -25.66 8.52
N GLY A 84 17.97 -26.93 8.83
CA GLY A 84 18.64 -27.37 10.03
C GLY A 84 18.70 -28.89 10.12
N GLU A 85 19.68 -29.46 9.41
CA GLU A 85 20.46 -30.63 9.86
C GLU A 85 21.94 -30.30 9.66
#